data_AF-A0A968S7L4-F1
#
_entry.id   AF-A0A968S7L4-F1
#
_cell.length_a   1.000
_cell.length_b   1.000
_cell.length_c   1.000
_cell.angle_alpha   90.00
_cell.angle_beta   90.00
_cell.angle_gamma   90.00
#
_symmetry.space_group_name_H-M   'P 1'
#
loop_
_entity.id
_entity.type
_entity.pdbx_description
1 polymer ?
#
loop_
_entity_poly.entity_id
_entity_poly.type
_entity_poly.pdbx_seq_one_letter_code
_entity_poly.pdbx_strand_id
1 'polypeptide(L)'
;MLKTVTGIYQNGQIHLAEQPEEIHELSQVLVTFLNASTVDSAKLRQLIEQLETIEGIQQGFEELNAGQTRNISSFIQEMQQKYDISD
;
A
#
# COMPACT_ATOMS: atom_id res chain seq x y z
N MET A 1 1.15 5.73 3.93
CA MET A 1 1.03 4.67 2.91
C MET A 1 1.57 5.17 1.58
N LEU A 2 2.67 4.57 1.14
CA LEU A 2 3.21 4.75 -0.21
C LEU A 2 2.29 4.04 -1.21
N LYS A 3 2.17 4.60 -2.42
CA LYS A 3 1.49 3.94 -3.55
C LYS A 3 2.44 4.01 -4.74
N THR A 4 2.74 2.86 -5.33
CA THR A 4 3.57 2.76 -6.52
C THR A 4 2.70 2.69 -7.76
N VAL A 5 2.86 3.63 -8.68
CA VAL A 5 2.11 3.69 -9.94
C VAL A 5 3.08 3.61 -11.11
N THR A 6 2.73 2.78 -12.10
CA THR A 6 3.54 2.67 -13.32
C THR A 6 3.13 3.74 -14.34
N GLY A 7 4.10 4.20 -15.13
CA GLY A 7 3.85 5.20 -16.17
C GLY A 7 4.97 5.27 -17.20
N ILE A 8 4.71 6.00 -18.28
CA ILE A 8 5.65 6.26 -19.36
C ILE A 8 6.07 7.73 -19.29
N TYR A 9 7.37 7.99 -19.28
CA TYR A 9 7.90 9.33 -19.42
C TYR A 9 8.08 9.67 -20.91
N GLN A 10 7.40 10.70 -21.39
CA GLN A 10 7.48 11.15 -22.77
C GLN A 10 7.34 12.68 -22.83
N ASN A 11 8.22 13.34 -23.58
CA ASN A 11 8.18 14.79 -23.83
C ASN A 11 8.12 15.66 -22.56
N GLY A 12 8.83 15.27 -21.50
CA GLY A 12 8.82 16.01 -20.24
C GLY A 12 7.59 15.73 -19.35
N GLN A 13 6.68 14.85 -19.78
CA GLN A 13 5.47 14.49 -19.05
C GLN A 13 5.49 13.03 -18.63
N ILE A 14 4.83 12.73 -17.51
CA ILE A 14 4.60 11.37 -17.02
C ILE A 14 3.16 11.01 -17.33
N HIS A 15 2.97 10.02 -18.18
CA HIS A 15 1.67 9.43 -18.46
C HIS A 15 1.50 8.18 -17.60
N LEU A 16 0.66 8.25 -16.57
CA LEU A 16 0.38 7.11 -15.72
C LEU A 16 -0.38 6.05 -16.54
N ALA A 17 -0.01 4.78 -16.34
CA ALA A 17 -0.69 3.66 -16.99
C ALA A 17 -2.08 3.38 -16.39
N GLU A 18 -2.28 3.83 -15.14
CA GLU A 18 -3.51 3.71 -14.38
C GLU A 18 -3.71 4.96 -13.50
N GLN A 19 -4.95 5.28 -13.18
CA GLN A 19 -5.26 6.33 -12.23
C GLN A 19 -5.12 5.77 -10.81
N PRO A 20 -4.24 6.32 -9.96
CA PRO A 20 -4.15 5.86 -8.59
C PRO A 20 -5.41 6.23 -7.81
N GLU A 21 -6.03 5.23 -7.20
CA GLU A 21 -7.18 5.42 -6.33
C GLU A 21 -6.74 5.94 -4.94
N GLU A 22 -7.62 6.69 -4.27
CA GLU A 22 -7.46 7.12 -2.87
C GLU A 22 -6.16 7.90 -2.55
N ILE A 23 -5.66 8.70 -3.49
CA ILE A 23 -4.57 9.65 -3.21
C ILE A 23 -5.17 10.99 -2.75
N HIS A 24 -4.75 11.46 -1.57
CA HIS A 24 -5.12 12.78 -1.07
C HIS A 24 -4.55 13.90 -1.97
N GLU A 25 -5.32 14.97 -2.18
CA GLU A 25 -4.96 16.08 -3.08
C GLU A 25 -3.62 16.78 -2.76
N LEU A 26 -3.13 16.67 -1.52
CA LEU A 26 -1.87 17.28 -1.07
C LEU A 26 -0.74 16.26 -0.85
N SER A 27 -0.82 15.11 -1.49
CA SER A 27 0.20 14.07 -1.36
C SER A 27 1.53 14.52 -1.99
N GLN A 28 2.63 14.33 -1.28
CA GLN A 28 3.98 14.55 -1.82
C GLN A 28 4.37 13.39 -2.74
N VAL A 29 5.03 13.69 -3.86
CA VAL A 29 5.38 12.71 -4.90
C VAL A 29 6.90 12.58 -5.03
N LEU A 30 7.40 11.34 -5.03
CA LEU A 30 8.75 11.00 -5.42
C LEU A 30 8.73 10.33 -6.80
N VAL A 31 9.47 10.88 -7.76
CA VAL A 31 9.59 10.32 -9.11
C VAL A 31 11.00 9.78 -9.33
N THR A 32 11.10 8.51 -9.69
CA THR A 32 12.38 7.86 -10.02
C THR A 32 12.34 7.36 -11.46
N PHE A 33 13.27 7.83 -12.29
CA PHE A 33 13.40 7.38 -13.68
C PHE A 33 14.32 6.17 -13.76
N LEU A 34 13.76 5.05 -14.20
CA LEU A 34 14.52 3.80 -14.36
C LEU A 34 14.81 3.60 -15.84
N ASN A 35 16.08 3.45 -16.17
CA ASN A 35 16.47 3.03 -17.50
C ASN A 35 16.49 1.50 -17.54
N ALA A 36 15.64 0.91 -18.39
CA ALA A 36 15.48 -0.54 -18.53
C ALA A 36 16.79 -1.28 -18.89
N SER A 37 17.78 -0.58 -19.46
CA SER A 37 19.10 -1.16 -19.72
C SER A 37 20.01 -1.26 -18.49
N THR A 38 19.63 -0.65 -17.37
CA THR A 38 20.46 -0.55 -16.15
C THR A 38 19.78 -1.04 -14.89
N VAL A 39 18.45 -1.10 -14.86
CA VAL A 39 17.68 -1.48 -13.68
C VAL A 39 16.60 -2.48 -14.04
N ASP A 40 16.58 -3.58 -13.29
CA ASP A 40 15.49 -4.55 -13.29
C ASP A 40 14.29 -3.95 -12.54
N SER A 41 13.31 -3.46 -13.29
CA SER A 41 12.12 -2.80 -12.76
C SER A 41 11.28 -3.71 -11.85
N ALA A 42 11.29 -5.02 -12.09
CA ALA A 42 10.60 -5.98 -11.24
C ALA A 42 11.23 -6.06 -9.85
N LYS A 43 12.56 -6.06 -9.77
CA LYS A 43 13.27 -6.05 -8.48
C LYS A 43 13.04 -4.76 -7.70
N LEU A 44 12.97 -3.61 -8.36
CA LEU A 44 12.69 -2.36 -7.66
C LEU A 44 11.26 -2.34 -7.11
N ARG A 45 10.28 -2.77 -7.91
CA ARG A 45 8.90 -2.89 -7.45
C ARG A 45 8.80 -3.81 -6.22
N GLN A 46 9.47 -4.96 -6.27
CA GLN A 46 9.53 -5.88 -5.14
C GLN A 46 10.15 -5.24 -3.90
N LEU A 47 11.20 -4.43 -4.04
CA LEU A 47 11.81 -3.71 -2.91
C LEU A 47 10.84 -2.68 -2.31
N ILE A 48 10.07 -1.96 -3.13
CA ILE A 48 9.09 -0.99 -2.63
C ILE A 48 7.96 -1.71 -1.87
N GLU A 49 7.44 -2.81 -2.42
CA GLU A 49 6.43 -3.63 -1.74
C GLU A 49 6.94 -4.19 -0.40
N GLN A 50 8.23 -4.55 -0.32
CA GLN A 50 8.87 -4.95 0.94
C GLN A 50 8.94 -3.80 1.95
N LEU A 51 9.26 -2.58 1.51
CA LEU A 51 9.31 -1.40 2.39
C LEU A 51 7.92 -1.03 2.90
N GLU A 52 6.89 -1.06 2.04
CA GLU A 52 5.48 -0.86 2.43
C GLU A 52 5.03 -1.92 3.44
N THR A 53 5.42 -3.18 3.24
CA THR A 53 5.15 -4.27 4.19
C THR A 53 5.79 -3.99 5.56
N ILE A 54 7.03 -3.48 5.59
CA ILE A 54 7.71 -3.13 6.84
C ILE A 54 7.00 -1.97 7.54
N GLU A 55 6.58 -0.92 6.81
CA GLU A 55 5.80 0.20 7.36
C GLU A 55 4.50 -0.32 8.01
N GLY A 56 3.75 -1.18 7.32
CA GLY A 56 2.52 -1.77 7.86
C GLY A 56 2.73 -2.63 9.10
N ILE A 57 3.82 -3.41 9.15
CA ILE A 57 4.19 -4.19 10.36
C ILE A 57 4.51 -3.26 11.53
N GLN A 58 5.28 -2.19 11.29
CA GLN A 58 5.61 -1.20 12.32
C GLN A 58 4.36 -0.54 12.89
N GLN A 59 3.43 -0.12 12.03
CA GLN A 59 2.13 0.41 12.44
C GLN A 59 1.36 -0.59 13.30
N GLY A 60 1.30 -1.86 12.89
CA GLY A 60 0.65 -2.90 13.69
C GLY A 60 1.24 -3.04 15.10
N PHE A 61 2.57 -2.92 15.25
CA PHE A 61 3.20 -2.88 16.58
C PHE A 61 2.81 -1.65 17.39
N GLU A 62 2.71 -0.48 16.76
CA GLU A 62 2.25 0.74 17.44
C GLU A 62 0.82 0.61 17.95
N GLU A 63 -0.09 0.06 17.14
CA GLU A 63 -1.49 -0.21 17.52
C GLU A 63 -1.57 -1.21 18.69
N LEU A 64 -0.79 -2.30 18.62
CA LEU A 64 -0.68 -3.29 19.71
C LEU A 64 -0.20 -2.62 21.01
N ASN A 65 0.87 -1.83 20.94
CA ASN A 65 1.47 -1.15 22.10
C ASN A 65 0.54 -0.07 22.68
N ALA A 66 -0.26 0.59 21.83
CA ALA A 66 -1.28 1.55 22.24
C ALA A 66 -2.55 0.88 22.82
N GLY A 67 -2.61 -0.46 22.83
CA GLY A 67 -3.79 -1.21 23.26
C GLY A 67 -4.96 -1.11 22.29
N GLN A 68 -4.74 -0.62 21.06
CA GLN A 68 -5.72 -0.51 19.98
C GLN A 68 -5.95 -1.87 19.31
N THR A 69 -6.24 -2.87 20.14
CA THR A 69 -6.49 -4.24 19.72
C THR A 69 -7.95 -4.55 19.95
N ARG A 70 -8.52 -5.40 19.09
CA ARG A 70 -9.88 -5.91 19.28
C ARG A 70 -9.85 -7.35 19.77
N ASN A 71 -10.80 -7.71 20.61
CA ASN A 71 -10.95 -9.09 21.04
C ASN A 71 -11.39 -9.97 19.86
N ILE A 72 -10.80 -11.17 19.74
CA ILE A 72 -11.11 -12.11 18.67
C ILE A 72 -12.57 -12.58 18.72
N SER A 73 -13.17 -12.72 19.90
CA SER A 73 -14.59 -13.12 20.02
C SER A 73 -15.52 -12.04 19.49
N SER A 74 -15.23 -10.77 19.80
CA SER A 74 -15.98 -9.62 19.27
C SER A 74 -15.88 -9.54 17.75
N PHE A 75 -14.71 -9.82 17.18
CA PHE A 75 -14.54 -9.89 15.73
C PHE A 75 -15.34 -11.02 15.09
N ILE A 76 -15.31 -12.23 15.66
CA ILE A 76 -16.07 -13.38 15.15
C ILE A 76 -17.57 -13.06 15.12
N GLN A 77 -18.09 -12.50 16.22
CA GLN A 77 -19.49 -12.11 16.32
C GLN A 77 -19.87 -11.04 15.28
N GLU A 78 -19.02 -10.03 15.08
CA GLU A 78 -19.22 -9.00 14.04
C GLU A 78 -19.29 -9.62 12.64
N MET A 79 -18.39 -10.54 12.32
CA MET A 79 -18.37 -11.20 11.01
C MET A 79 -19.59 -12.13 10.81
N GLN A 80 -19.99 -12.88 11.84
CA GLN A 80 -21.20 -13.68 11.80
C GLN A 80 -22.43 -12.82 11.54
N GLN A 81 -22.54 -11.68 12.22
CA GLN A 81 -23.67 -10.77 12.04
C GLN A 81 -23.66 -10.05 10.68
N LYS A 82 -22.47 -9.69 10.18
CA LYS A 82 -22.31 -9.00 8.89
C LYS A 82 -22.60 -9.90 7.69
N TYR A 83 -22.25 -11.18 7.78
CA TYR A 83 -22.37 -12.14 6.70
C TYR A 83 -23.47 -13.17 6.91
N ASP A 84 -24.29 -12.99 7.94
CA ASP A 84 -25.40 -13.88 8.33
C ASP A 84 -24.96 -15.36 8.46
N ILE A 85 -23.72 -15.56 8.95
CA ILE A 85 -23.13 -16.89 9.15
C ILE A 85 -23.71 -17.44 10.45
N SER A 86 -24.63 -18.40 10.34
CA SER A 86 -25.11 -19.18 11.48
C SER A 86 -24.06 -20.23 11.87
N ASP A 87 -23.86 -20.42 13.18
CA ASP A 87 -22.99 -21.46 13.77
C ASP A 87 -23.33 -22.88 13.26
#